data_AF-A0A5J5EJQ6-F1
#
_entry.id   AF-A0A5J5EJQ6-F1
#
_cell.length_a   1.000
_cell.length_b   1.000
_cell.length_c   1.000
_cell.angle_alpha   90.00
_cell.angle_beta   90.00
_cell.angle_gamma   90.00
#
_symmetry.space_group_name_H-M   'P 1'
#
loop_
_entity.id
_entity.type
_entity.pdbx_description
1 polymer ?
#
loop_
_entity_poly.entity_id
_entity_poly.type
_entity_poly.pdbx_seq_one_letter_code
_entity_poly.pdbx_strand_id
1 'polypeptide(L)'
;MRESQYECTQEELDRCNNINSQGIIPTTRTPAFRAAVEVRHPECLLSGTRNHPEALNRKEGELTGPGLEAAHIVPIGRPDLWTDTMAATVRFSPNRCKMDQTEKYINNNCVENGIMLRGDLHSMFDRFFWSIHPKTKVVVVFVPIPEMMQFHGMKVNATQRGFPPMKILQCHWDQCVVRRLRAGAGNPEDEYYDRQEAEATAAVAAVTVRKSPWSSGAMTDHYSGTDGRPGAF
;
A
#
# COMPACT_ATOMS: atom_id res chain seq x y z
N MET A 1 -8.51 -21.01 14.97
CA MET A 1 -8.67 -21.53 13.59
C MET A 1 -7.44 -21.10 12.81
N ARG A 2 -6.69 -22.04 12.20
CA ARG A 2 -5.58 -21.70 11.31
C ARG A 2 -6.20 -21.25 9.99
N GLU A 3 -6.11 -19.97 9.65
CA GLU A 3 -6.40 -19.48 8.30
C GLU A 3 -5.46 -20.24 7.36
N SER A 4 -6.00 -21.20 6.61
CA SER A 4 -5.26 -21.87 5.55
C SER A 4 -4.92 -20.79 4.53
N GLN A 5 -3.64 -20.46 4.38
CA GLN A 5 -3.17 -19.67 3.25
C GLN A 5 -3.69 -20.36 1.99
N TYR A 6 -4.61 -19.70 1.28
CA TYR A 6 -5.19 -20.25 0.07
C TYR A 6 -4.08 -20.34 -0.98
N GLU A 7 -3.62 -21.56 -1.25
CA GLU A 7 -2.70 -21.88 -2.33
C GLU A 7 -3.52 -22.25 -3.56
N CYS A 8 -3.43 -21.41 -4.60
CA CYS A 8 -4.06 -21.65 -5.89
C CYS A 8 -3.52 -22.95 -6.50
N THR A 9 -4.42 -23.91 -6.76
CA THR A 9 -4.07 -25.24 -7.29
C THR A 9 -3.63 -25.16 -8.76
N GLN A 10 -2.87 -26.17 -9.23
CA GLN A 10 -2.47 -26.25 -10.64
C GLN A 10 -3.69 -26.30 -11.58
N GLU A 11 -4.79 -26.92 -11.16
CA GLU A 11 -6.05 -26.98 -11.92
C GLU A 11 -6.79 -25.62 -11.98
N GLU A 12 -6.70 -24.81 -10.92
CA GLU A 12 -7.20 -23.42 -10.95
C GLU A 12 -6.32 -22.54 -11.84
N LEU A 13 -5.00 -22.74 -11.82
CA LEU A 13 -4.05 -22.11 -12.75
C LEU A 13 -4.36 -22.48 -14.20
N ASP A 14 -4.60 -23.76 -14.50
CA ASP A 14 -4.89 -24.22 -15.85
C ASP A 14 -6.26 -23.72 -16.35
N ARG A 15 -7.26 -23.59 -15.47
CA ARG A 15 -8.52 -22.92 -15.79
C ARG A 15 -8.31 -21.44 -16.10
N CYS A 16 -7.49 -20.76 -15.31
CA CYS A 16 -7.15 -19.36 -15.54
C CYS A 16 -6.32 -19.12 -16.81
N ASN A 17 -5.46 -20.06 -17.17
CA ASN A 17 -4.70 -20.04 -18.42
C ASN A 17 -5.63 -20.10 -19.65
N ASN A 18 -6.79 -20.76 -19.51
CA ASN A 18 -7.82 -20.83 -20.55
C ASN A 18 -8.77 -19.62 -20.56
N ILE A 19 -8.80 -18.80 -19.50
CA ILE A 19 -9.58 -17.56 -19.43
C ILE A 19 -8.68 -16.42 -19.87
N ASN A 20 -8.64 -16.12 -21.17
CA ASN A 20 -8.25 -14.83 -21.77
C ASN A 20 -7.22 -13.98 -20.99
N SER A 21 -6.17 -14.59 -20.43
CA SER A 21 -5.18 -13.90 -19.60
C SER A 21 -4.18 -13.26 -20.55
N GLN A 22 -4.56 -12.11 -21.07
CA GLN A 22 -3.85 -11.45 -22.16
C GLN A 22 -2.48 -10.96 -21.65
N GLY A 23 -1.44 -11.67 -22.08
CA GLY A 23 -0.05 -11.26 -21.88
C GLY A 23 0.62 -11.67 -20.56
N ILE A 24 -0.01 -12.52 -19.74
CA ILE A 24 0.60 -13.04 -18.50
C ILE A 24 0.62 -14.56 -18.45
N ILE A 25 1.60 -15.11 -17.74
CA ILE A 25 1.69 -16.53 -17.34
C ILE A 25 1.29 -16.63 -15.86
N PRO A 26 0.10 -17.16 -15.56
CA PRO A 26 -0.30 -17.56 -14.23
C PRO A 26 0.65 -18.62 -13.66
N THR A 27 1.15 -18.38 -12.44
CA THR A 27 2.00 -19.32 -11.69
C THR A 27 1.59 -19.36 -10.22
N THR A 28 2.07 -20.36 -9.46
CA THR A 28 1.92 -20.44 -8.00
C THR A 28 2.87 -19.48 -7.28
N ARG A 29 2.64 -19.22 -5.99
CA ARG A 29 3.52 -18.37 -5.19
C ARG A 29 4.89 -19.06 -5.07
N THR A 30 5.97 -18.33 -5.37
CA THR A 30 7.33 -18.87 -5.29
C THR A 30 8.15 -18.15 -4.21
N PRO A 31 9.05 -18.85 -3.49
CA PRO A 31 10.02 -18.20 -2.60
C PRO A 31 10.89 -17.17 -3.32
N ALA A 32 11.16 -17.40 -4.61
CA ALA A 32 11.93 -16.52 -5.48
C ALA A 32 11.27 -15.13 -5.64
N PHE A 33 9.95 -15.07 -5.80
CA PHE A 33 9.20 -13.81 -5.86
C PHE A 33 9.46 -12.96 -4.60
N ARG A 34 9.28 -13.56 -3.42
CA ARG A 34 9.51 -12.88 -2.15
C ARG A 34 10.93 -12.34 -2.06
N ALA A 35 11.93 -13.18 -2.33
CA ALA A 35 13.33 -12.79 -2.29
C ALA A 35 13.63 -11.60 -3.22
N ALA A 36 13.06 -11.60 -4.43
CA ALA A 36 13.25 -10.51 -5.40
C ALA A 36 12.57 -9.20 -4.98
N VAL A 37 11.37 -9.26 -4.40
CA VAL A 37 10.66 -8.09 -3.87
C VAL A 37 11.41 -7.51 -2.67
N GLU A 38 11.96 -8.35 -1.79
CA GLU A 38 12.75 -7.96 -0.63
C GLU A 38 14.10 -7.35 -1.03
N VAL A 39 14.78 -7.89 -2.05
CA VAL A 39 16.01 -7.29 -2.62
C VAL A 39 15.74 -5.88 -3.14
N ARG A 40 14.56 -5.65 -3.73
CA ARG A 40 14.16 -4.32 -4.21
C ARG A 40 13.85 -3.38 -3.04
N HIS A 41 13.01 -3.83 -2.10
CA HIS A 41 12.51 -3.01 -0.97
C HIS A 41 12.52 -3.87 0.31
N PRO A 42 13.58 -3.84 1.14
CA PRO A 42 13.76 -4.81 2.23
C PRO A 42 12.92 -4.54 3.48
N GLU A 43 12.26 -3.38 3.53
CA GLU A 43 11.43 -2.94 4.65
C GLU A 43 9.94 -2.98 4.32
N CYS A 44 9.12 -3.09 5.34
CA CYS A 44 7.68 -2.89 5.23
C CYS A 44 7.40 -1.50 4.65
N LEU A 45 6.59 -1.45 3.61
CA LEU A 45 6.25 -0.21 2.92
C LEU A 45 5.58 0.85 3.80
N LEU A 46 4.85 0.43 4.84
CA LEU A 46 4.12 1.35 5.73
C LEU A 46 4.89 1.65 7.02
N SER A 47 5.40 0.62 7.71
CA SER A 47 6.04 0.81 9.02
C SER A 47 7.54 1.04 8.95
N GLY A 48 8.18 0.81 7.80
CA GLY A 48 9.65 0.84 7.66
C GLY A 48 10.38 -0.28 8.41
N THR A 49 9.66 -1.21 9.05
CA THR A 49 10.30 -2.32 9.79
C THR A 49 10.97 -3.29 8.83
N ARG A 50 12.11 -3.86 9.22
CA ARG A 50 12.87 -4.84 8.42
C ARG A 50 12.83 -6.23 9.05
N ASN A 51 12.94 -7.26 8.21
CA ASN A 51 13.09 -8.65 8.66
C ASN A 51 14.41 -8.95 9.35
N HIS A 52 15.41 -8.09 9.21
CA HIS A 52 16.73 -8.32 9.79
C HIS A 52 17.28 -7.00 10.35
N PRO A 53 17.85 -7.01 11.56
CA PRO A 53 18.62 -5.87 12.05
C PRO A 53 19.88 -5.71 11.21
N GLU A 54 20.26 -4.46 10.91
CA GLU A 54 21.42 -4.15 10.05
C GLU A 54 22.75 -4.72 10.58
N ALA A 55 22.81 -4.98 11.88
CA ALA A 55 24.00 -5.47 12.58
C ALA A 55 24.24 -6.99 12.47
N LEU A 56 23.30 -7.78 11.93
CA LEU A 56 23.43 -9.23 11.83
C LEU A 56 23.55 -9.69 10.38
N ASN A 57 24.53 -10.56 10.12
CA ASN A 57 24.66 -11.22 8.84
C ASN A 57 23.44 -12.13 8.58
N ARG A 58 22.82 -11.95 7.42
CA ARG A 58 21.68 -12.75 6.97
C ARG A 58 22.10 -14.20 6.74
N LYS A 59 21.56 -15.14 7.51
CA LYS A 59 21.56 -16.55 7.10
C LYS A 59 20.43 -16.75 6.09
N GLU A 60 20.73 -17.45 5.01
CA GLU A 60 19.75 -17.77 3.96
C GLU A 60 18.58 -18.56 4.56
N GLY A 61 17.35 -18.09 4.38
CA GLY A 61 16.13 -18.77 4.82
C GLY A 61 15.68 -18.51 6.27
N GLU A 62 16.50 -17.91 7.14
CA GLU A 62 16.04 -17.49 8.47
C GLU A 62 15.26 -16.17 8.36
N LEU A 63 14.08 -16.09 8.98
CA LEU A 63 13.33 -14.84 9.15
C LEU A 63 13.49 -14.38 10.60
N THR A 64 14.45 -13.49 10.84
CA THR A 64 14.74 -12.95 12.19
C THR A 64 14.15 -11.55 12.37
N GLY A 65 12.82 -11.43 12.26
CA GLY A 65 12.13 -10.14 12.32
C GLY A 65 10.61 -10.23 12.36
N PRO A 66 9.88 -9.13 12.10
CA PRO A 66 8.43 -9.00 12.35
C PRO A 66 7.53 -9.80 11.40
N GLY A 67 8.07 -10.80 10.69
CA GLY A 67 7.32 -11.58 9.71
C GLY A 67 6.85 -10.73 8.54
N LEU A 68 7.78 -10.05 7.84
CA LEU A 68 7.42 -9.39 6.59
C LEU A 68 7.09 -10.44 5.53
N GLU A 69 6.25 -10.08 4.58
CA GLU A 69 5.77 -10.90 3.49
C GLU A 69 5.73 -10.07 2.20
N ALA A 70 5.92 -10.73 1.06
CA ALA A 70 5.75 -10.10 -0.24
C ALA A 70 4.28 -10.26 -0.67
N ALA A 71 3.54 -9.15 -0.63
CA ALA A 71 2.16 -9.09 -1.06
C ALA A 71 2.07 -8.87 -2.56
N HIS A 72 1.24 -9.67 -3.23
CA HIS A 72 0.88 -9.45 -4.63
C HIS A 72 -0.17 -8.34 -4.71
N ILE A 73 0.06 -7.34 -5.56
CA ILE A 73 -0.89 -6.23 -5.76
C ILE A 73 -2.09 -6.69 -6.57
N VAL A 74 -1.82 -7.39 -7.67
CA VAL A 74 -2.83 -8.15 -8.41
C VAL A 74 -2.78 -9.58 -7.87
N PRO A 75 -3.85 -10.08 -7.23
CA PRO A 75 -3.84 -11.36 -6.56
C PRO A 75 -3.47 -12.51 -7.50
N ILE A 76 -2.66 -13.44 -6.99
CA ILE A 76 -2.14 -14.56 -7.79
C ILE A 76 -3.25 -15.48 -8.33
N GLY A 77 -4.30 -15.69 -7.54
CA GLY A 77 -5.49 -16.48 -7.91
C GLY A 77 -6.51 -15.73 -8.75
N ARG A 78 -6.21 -14.48 -9.15
CA ARG A 78 -7.07 -13.66 -10.02
C ARG A 78 -6.34 -13.14 -11.25
N PRO A 79 -5.77 -14.04 -12.08
CA PRO A 79 -5.09 -13.65 -13.31
C PRO A 79 -6.04 -13.00 -14.33
N ASP A 80 -7.36 -13.21 -14.21
CA ASP A 80 -8.40 -12.54 -14.99
C ASP A 80 -8.43 -11.02 -14.80
N LEU A 81 -7.86 -10.50 -13.70
CA LEU A 81 -7.73 -9.07 -13.46
C LEU A 81 -6.59 -8.42 -14.24
N TRP A 82 -5.70 -9.21 -14.85
CA TRP A 82 -4.63 -8.67 -15.67
C TRP A 82 -5.15 -8.15 -17.00
N THR A 83 -4.62 -7.00 -17.40
CA THR A 83 -4.90 -6.37 -18.69
C THR A 83 -3.62 -6.23 -19.51
N ASP A 84 -3.77 -6.14 -20.84
CA ASP A 84 -2.63 -5.86 -21.74
C ASP A 84 -1.88 -4.59 -21.36
N THR A 85 -2.59 -3.57 -20.87
CA THR A 85 -1.96 -2.32 -20.43
C THR A 85 -1.11 -2.53 -19.18
N MET A 86 -1.56 -3.38 -18.25
CA MET A 86 -0.78 -3.77 -17.07
C MET A 86 0.45 -4.58 -17.48
N ALA A 87 0.27 -5.56 -18.37
CA ALA A 87 1.39 -6.35 -18.87
C ALA A 87 2.42 -5.48 -19.61
N ALA A 88 1.96 -4.58 -20.47
CA ALA A 88 2.80 -3.62 -21.18
C ALA A 88 3.55 -2.69 -20.22
N THR A 89 2.91 -2.16 -19.17
CA THR A 89 3.61 -1.25 -18.24
C THR A 89 4.69 -1.95 -17.43
N VAL A 90 4.53 -3.26 -17.15
CA VAL A 90 5.58 -4.07 -16.51
C VAL A 90 6.69 -4.36 -17.52
N ARG A 91 6.34 -4.71 -18.77
CA ARG A 91 7.31 -4.99 -19.84
C ARG A 91 8.21 -3.82 -20.15
N PHE A 92 7.62 -2.66 -20.34
CA PHE A 92 8.33 -1.43 -20.73
C PHE A 92 8.70 -0.55 -19.52
N SER A 93 8.62 -1.09 -18.29
CA SER A 93 9.07 -0.35 -17.12
C SER A 93 10.57 -0.05 -17.24
N PRO A 94 11.01 1.22 -17.25
CA PRO A 94 12.43 1.57 -17.32
C PRO A 94 13.21 1.04 -16.10
N ASN A 95 12.48 0.73 -15.05
CA ASN A 95 12.99 0.28 -13.77
C ASN A 95 12.75 -1.22 -13.53
N ARG A 96 12.59 -2.01 -14.60
CA ARG A 96 12.30 -3.44 -14.53
C ARG A 96 13.30 -4.22 -13.68
N CYS A 97 12.81 -5.02 -12.75
CA CYS A 97 13.59 -6.03 -12.05
C CYS A 97 13.58 -7.32 -12.89
N LYS A 98 14.77 -7.82 -13.24
CA LYS A 98 14.98 -8.96 -14.16
C LYS A 98 14.64 -10.32 -13.52
N MET A 99 13.43 -10.51 -13.00
CA MET A 99 12.92 -11.88 -12.81
C MET A 99 12.48 -12.45 -14.16
N ASP A 100 12.53 -13.78 -14.27
CA ASP A 100 12.28 -14.61 -15.46
C ASP A 100 11.05 -14.14 -16.27
N GLN A 101 11.31 -13.20 -17.18
CA GLN A 101 10.33 -12.56 -18.04
C GLN A 101 10.91 -12.63 -19.44
N THR A 102 10.31 -13.47 -20.29
CA THR A 102 10.65 -13.50 -21.72
C THR A 102 10.17 -12.21 -22.39
N GLU A 103 10.72 -11.87 -23.55
CA GLU A 103 10.34 -10.65 -24.28
C GLU A 103 8.83 -10.57 -24.58
N LYS A 104 8.18 -11.75 -24.68
CA LYS A 104 6.77 -11.88 -25.07
C LYS A 104 5.80 -11.98 -23.90
N TYR A 105 6.22 -12.51 -22.75
CA TYR A 105 5.33 -12.79 -21.62
C TYR A 105 5.92 -12.35 -20.28
N ILE A 106 5.05 -11.86 -19.39
CA ILE A 106 5.37 -11.65 -17.98
C ILE A 106 4.70 -12.76 -17.16
N ASN A 107 5.19 -13.06 -15.96
CA ASN A 107 4.48 -13.93 -15.02
C ASN A 107 3.83 -13.09 -13.90
N ASN A 108 2.84 -13.66 -13.21
CA ASN A 108 2.15 -12.99 -12.09
C ASN A 108 3.05 -12.79 -10.84
N ASN A 109 4.21 -13.43 -10.82
CA ASN A 109 5.30 -13.26 -9.87
C ASN A 109 6.34 -12.20 -10.30
N CYS A 110 6.01 -11.30 -11.23
CA CYS A 110 6.89 -10.18 -11.54
C CYS A 110 7.07 -9.27 -10.31
N VAL A 111 8.29 -8.78 -10.06
CA VAL A 111 8.62 -7.95 -8.89
C VAL A 111 7.79 -6.67 -8.84
N GLU A 112 7.42 -6.15 -10.01
CA GLU A 112 6.55 -4.98 -10.18
C GLU A 112 5.13 -5.20 -9.60
N ASN A 113 4.71 -6.47 -9.46
CA ASN A 113 3.45 -6.86 -8.83
C ASN A 113 3.58 -7.09 -7.32
N GLY A 114 4.75 -6.84 -6.72
CA GLY A 114 5.00 -7.10 -5.30
C GLY A 114 5.25 -5.84 -4.47
N ILE A 115 4.89 -5.88 -3.18
CA ILE A 115 5.35 -4.96 -2.13
C ILE A 115 5.65 -5.73 -0.83
N MET A 116 6.61 -5.25 -0.04
CA MET A 116 6.90 -5.83 1.27
C MET A 116 5.97 -5.24 2.33
N LEU A 117 5.28 -6.10 3.07
CA LEU A 117 4.35 -5.73 4.14
C LEU A 117 4.57 -6.60 5.37
N ARG A 118 4.20 -6.11 6.55
CA ARG A 118 4.05 -6.96 7.74
C ARG A 118 2.83 -7.87 7.54
N GLY A 119 2.82 -9.08 8.10
CA GLY A 119 1.77 -10.08 7.84
C GLY A 119 0.34 -9.62 8.12
N ASP A 120 0.13 -8.79 9.15
CA ASP A 120 -1.15 -8.14 9.46
C ASP A 120 -1.57 -7.15 8.36
N LEU A 121 -0.65 -6.28 7.93
CA LEU A 121 -0.87 -5.31 6.86
C LEU A 121 -1.14 -6.01 5.52
N HIS A 122 -0.44 -7.11 5.24
CA HIS A 122 -0.65 -7.95 4.06
C HIS A 122 -2.04 -8.57 4.06
N SER A 123 -2.45 -9.17 5.18
CA SER A 123 -3.78 -9.77 5.33
C SER A 123 -4.90 -8.74 5.10
N MET A 124 -4.74 -7.52 5.61
CA MET A 124 -5.69 -6.42 5.38
C MET A 124 -5.63 -5.84 3.97
N PHE A 125 -4.46 -5.88 3.32
CA PHE A 125 -4.28 -5.46 1.93
C PHE A 125 -5.05 -6.40 0.98
N ASP A 126 -4.87 -7.71 1.14
CA ASP A 126 -5.57 -8.73 0.33
C ASP A 126 -7.10 -8.70 0.50
N ARG A 127 -7.59 -8.26 1.66
CA ARG A 127 -9.03 -8.04 1.94
C ARG A 127 -9.55 -6.70 1.41
N PHE A 128 -8.69 -5.91 0.76
CA PHE A 128 -8.98 -4.59 0.20
C PHE A 128 -9.37 -3.53 1.23
N PHE A 129 -8.87 -3.64 2.48
CA PHE A 129 -9.19 -2.67 3.54
C PHE A 129 -8.44 -1.35 3.37
N TRP A 130 -7.32 -1.35 2.67
CA TRP A 130 -6.52 -0.18 2.39
C TRP A 130 -5.79 -0.32 1.05
N SER A 131 -5.39 0.80 0.46
CA SER A 131 -4.59 0.80 -0.77
C SER A 131 -3.71 2.04 -0.86
N ILE A 132 -2.87 2.09 -1.89
CA ILE A 132 -2.02 3.23 -2.22
C ILE A 132 -2.62 3.92 -3.42
N HIS A 133 -2.93 5.20 -3.28
CA HIS A 133 -3.47 5.98 -4.38
C HIS A 133 -2.48 5.98 -5.56
N PRO A 134 -2.88 5.53 -6.76
CA PRO A 134 -1.98 5.18 -7.84
C PRO A 134 -1.15 6.36 -8.35
N LYS A 135 -1.71 7.58 -8.31
CA LYS A 135 -1.02 8.83 -8.70
C LYS A 135 -0.24 9.49 -7.55
N THR A 136 -0.91 9.87 -6.47
CA THR A 136 -0.32 10.63 -5.36
C THR A 136 0.59 9.81 -4.45
N LYS A 137 0.51 8.48 -4.52
CA LYS A 137 1.23 7.55 -3.64
C LYS A 137 0.88 7.72 -2.16
N VAL A 138 -0.33 8.21 -1.89
CA VAL A 138 -0.86 8.36 -0.54
C VAL A 138 -1.61 7.09 -0.16
N VAL A 139 -1.38 6.60 1.06
CA VAL A 139 -2.10 5.48 1.66
C VAL A 139 -3.50 5.93 2.01
N VAL A 140 -4.50 5.16 1.58
CA VAL A 140 -5.90 5.39 1.91
C VAL A 140 -6.45 4.12 2.54
N VAL A 141 -6.99 4.29 3.73
CA VAL A 141 -7.68 3.26 4.50
C VAL A 141 -9.17 3.38 4.18
N PHE A 142 -9.75 2.32 3.63
CA PHE A 142 -11.14 2.22 3.20
C PHE A 142 -12.03 1.64 4.31
N VAL A 143 -11.48 0.80 5.17
CA VAL A 143 -12.13 0.25 6.37
C VAL A 143 -11.38 0.79 7.60
N PRO A 144 -12.01 1.61 8.47
CA PRO A 144 -11.33 2.37 9.51
C PRO A 144 -10.95 1.51 10.73
N ILE A 145 -10.09 0.52 10.52
CA ILE A 145 -9.51 -0.31 11.58
C ILE A 145 -8.51 0.55 12.37
N PRO A 146 -8.62 0.64 13.71
CA PRO A 146 -7.78 1.53 14.53
C PRO A 146 -6.28 1.39 14.26
N GLU A 147 -5.79 0.17 14.11
CA GLU A 147 -4.39 -0.16 13.84
C GLU A 147 -3.90 0.32 12.47
N MET A 148 -4.81 0.49 11.51
CA MET A 148 -4.53 0.99 10.16
C MET A 148 -4.59 2.51 10.06
N MET A 149 -5.40 3.16 10.91
CA MET A 149 -5.68 4.59 10.80
C MET A 149 -4.42 5.46 10.95
N GLN A 150 -3.41 5.00 11.70
CA GLN A 150 -2.11 5.67 11.79
C GLN A 150 -1.39 5.84 10.43
N PHE A 151 -1.70 4.97 9.46
CA PHE A 151 -1.10 5.01 8.13
C PHE A 151 -1.95 5.80 7.13
N HIS A 152 -3.18 6.17 7.47
CA HIS A 152 -4.05 6.91 6.57
C HIS A 152 -3.45 8.29 6.23
N GLY A 153 -3.42 8.65 4.95
CA GLY A 153 -2.85 9.93 4.49
C GLY A 153 -1.32 9.94 4.38
N MET A 154 -0.64 8.88 4.82
CA MET A 154 0.81 8.76 4.70
C MET A 154 1.23 8.65 3.23
N LYS A 155 2.30 9.35 2.83
CA LYS A 155 2.88 9.23 1.48
C LYS A 155 3.96 8.15 1.46
N VAL A 156 3.80 7.14 0.61
CA VAL A 156 4.80 6.07 0.49
C VAL A 156 6.02 6.54 -0.30
N ASN A 157 7.19 6.02 0.07
CA ASN A 157 8.42 6.27 -0.68
C ASN A 157 8.44 5.44 -1.98
N ALA A 158 8.04 6.05 -3.08
CA ALA A 158 7.98 5.42 -4.40
C ALA A 158 9.23 5.68 -5.27
N THR A 159 10.35 6.10 -4.67
CA THR A 159 11.57 6.48 -5.42
C THR A 159 12.41 5.28 -5.87
N GLN A 160 12.18 4.11 -5.28
CA GLN A 160 12.98 2.92 -5.57
C GLN A 160 12.75 2.40 -6.99
N ARG A 161 13.84 1.92 -7.61
CA ARG A 161 13.79 1.25 -8.90
C ARG A 161 12.91 0.01 -8.79
N GLY A 162 11.95 -0.14 -9.71
CA GLY A 162 11.06 -1.28 -9.80
C GLY A 162 9.84 -1.15 -8.89
N PHE A 163 9.62 0.03 -8.29
CA PHE A 163 8.39 0.33 -7.55
C PHE A 163 7.16 0.03 -8.42
N PRO A 164 6.06 -0.48 -7.86
CA PRO A 164 4.91 -0.91 -8.64
C PRO A 164 4.41 0.16 -9.62
N PRO A 165 4.25 -0.20 -10.92
CA PRO A 165 3.72 0.70 -11.91
C PRO A 165 2.32 1.20 -11.54
N MET A 166 1.98 2.40 -12.01
CA MET A 166 0.69 3.03 -11.71
C MET A 166 -0.51 2.14 -12.05
N LYS A 167 -0.47 1.41 -13.19
CA LYS A 167 -1.59 0.54 -13.61
C LYS A 167 -1.76 -0.69 -12.74
N ILE A 168 -0.67 -1.20 -12.16
CA ILE A 168 -0.72 -2.31 -11.19
C ILE A 168 -1.38 -1.84 -9.90
N LEU A 169 -0.96 -0.68 -9.37
CA LEU A 169 -1.58 -0.07 -8.19
C LEU A 169 -3.04 0.31 -8.43
N GLN A 170 -3.38 0.79 -9.64
CA GLN A 170 -4.74 1.15 -10.01
C GLN A 170 -5.69 -0.06 -9.91
N CYS A 171 -5.25 -1.25 -10.36
CA CYS A 171 -6.06 -2.46 -10.26
C CYS A 171 -6.50 -2.73 -8.81
N HIS A 172 -5.58 -2.72 -7.86
CA HIS A 172 -5.90 -2.92 -6.44
C HIS A 172 -6.74 -1.77 -5.87
N TRP A 173 -6.42 -0.53 -6.22
CA TRP A 173 -7.18 0.64 -5.81
C TRP A 173 -8.67 0.52 -6.21
N ASP A 174 -8.93 0.11 -7.45
CA ASP A 174 -10.28 -0.05 -7.97
C ASP A 174 -11.05 -1.14 -7.21
N GLN A 175 -10.39 -2.24 -6.81
CA GLN A 175 -11.01 -3.26 -5.95
C GLN A 175 -11.38 -2.71 -4.57
N CYS A 176 -10.52 -1.90 -3.95
CA CYS A 176 -10.84 -1.22 -2.69
C CYS A 176 -12.03 -0.25 -2.82
N VAL A 177 -12.10 0.51 -3.92
CA VAL A 177 -13.22 1.40 -4.19
C VAL A 177 -14.51 0.59 -4.37
N VAL A 178 -14.49 -0.46 -5.19
CA VAL A 178 -15.65 -1.33 -5.40
C VAL A 178 -16.12 -1.97 -4.10
N ARG A 179 -15.19 -2.47 -3.28
CA ARG A 179 -15.51 -3.00 -1.95
C ARG A 179 -16.22 -1.95 -1.09
N ARG A 180 -15.67 -0.74 -0.99
CA ARG A 180 -16.27 0.35 -0.20
C ARG A 180 -17.65 0.74 -0.69
N LEU A 181 -17.88 0.75 -2.00
CA LEU A 181 -19.21 1.04 -2.57
C LEU A 181 -20.20 -0.09 -2.30
N ARG A 182 -19.76 -1.36 -2.37
CA ARG A 182 -20.58 -2.54 -2.02
C ARG A 182 -20.91 -2.60 -0.53
N ALA A 183 -20.01 -2.13 0.32
CA ALA A 183 -20.24 -2.09 1.76
C ALA A 183 -21.43 -1.23 2.16
N GLY A 184 -21.62 -0.10 1.47
CA GLY A 184 -22.83 0.71 1.60
C GLY A 184 -24.13 -0.01 1.18
N ALA A 185 -24.02 -1.13 0.46
CA ALA A 185 -25.14 -1.93 -0.04
C ALA A 185 -25.35 -3.26 0.72
N GLY A 186 -24.58 -3.53 1.80
CA GLY A 186 -24.77 -4.69 2.69
C GLY A 186 -23.91 -5.91 2.35
N ASN A 187 -22.59 -5.82 2.51
CA ASN A 187 -21.71 -6.99 2.43
C ASN A 187 -21.73 -7.75 3.77
N PRO A 188 -21.71 -9.10 3.79
CA PRO A 188 -21.75 -9.88 5.05
C PRO A 188 -20.56 -9.59 5.99
N GLU A 189 -19.39 -9.27 5.43
CA GLU A 189 -18.21 -8.92 6.23
C GLU A 189 -18.32 -7.54 6.91
N ASP A 190 -19.24 -6.69 6.45
CA ASP A 190 -19.46 -5.36 7.02
C ASP A 190 -20.47 -5.40 8.18
N GLU A 191 -21.19 -6.52 8.38
CA GLU A 191 -21.98 -6.76 9.59
C GLU A 191 -21.10 -6.88 10.84
N TYR A 192 -19.80 -7.18 10.68
CA TYR A 192 -18.85 -7.29 11.79
C TYR A 192 -18.41 -5.93 12.36
N TYR A 193 -18.53 -4.86 11.56
CA TYR A 193 -18.15 -3.51 11.99
C TYR A 193 -19.42 -2.71 12.28
N ASP A 194 -19.82 -2.66 13.54
CA ASP A 194 -20.99 -1.89 13.97
C ASP A 194 -20.88 -0.44 13.48
N ARG A 195 -21.91 -0.02 12.74
CA ARG A 195 -21.99 1.30 12.08
C ARG A 195 -21.90 2.47 13.07
N GLN A 196 -22.16 2.23 14.37
CA GLN A 196 -22.30 3.29 15.37
C GLN A 196 -20.96 3.92 15.81
N GLU A 197 -19.83 3.20 15.82
CA GLU A 197 -18.55 3.77 16.29
C GLU A 197 -17.68 4.35 15.14
N ALA A 198 -17.77 3.77 13.94
CA ALA A 198 -16.99 4.23 12.79
C ALA A 198 -17.43 5.61 12.26
N GLU A 199 -18.74 5.90 12.29
CA GLU A 199 -19.29 7.21 11.90
C GLU A 199 -18.90 8.31 12.89
N ALA A 200 -18.85 7.99 14.20
CA ALA A 200 -18.38 8.92 15.22
C ALA A 200 -16.90 9.27 15.03
N THR A 201 -16.05 8.29 14.73
CA THR A 201 -14.61 8.50 14.52
C THR A 201 -14.31 9.31 13.26
N ALA A 202 -15.03 9.04 12.15
CA ALA A 202 -14.91 9.81 10.91
C ALA A 202 -15.43 11.26 11.06
N ALA A 203 -16.52 11.46 11.81
CA ALA A 203 -17.05 12.79 12.12
C ALA A 203 -16.09 13.60 13.00
N VAL A 204 -15.47 12.98 14.01
CA VAL A 204 -14.50 13.64 14.89
C VAL A 204 -13.24 14.06 14.13
N ALA A 205 -12.73 13.23 13.21
CA ALA A 205 -11.61 13.58 12.35
C ALA A 205 -11.93 14.78 11.43
N ALA A 206 -13.13 14.81 10.83
CA ALA A 206 -13.57 15.92 9.98
C ALA A 206 -13.81 17.22 10.77
N VAL A 207 -14.28 17.13 12.02
CA VAL A 207 -14.47 18.30 12.91
C VAL A 207 -13.13 18.88 13.38
N THR A 208 -12.13 18.04 13.63
CA THR A 208 -10.81 18.48 14.08
C THR A 208 -10.06 19.23 12.96
N VAL A 209 -10.23 18.83 11.70
CA VAL A 209 -9.70 19.56 10.54
C VAL A 209 -10.40 20.93 10.34
N ARG A 210 -11.67 21.07 10.75
CA ARG A 210 -12.43 22.32 10.61
C ARG A 210 -12.24 23.33 11.75
N LYS A 211 -11.70 22.91 12.90
CA LYS A 211 -11.43 23.79 14.04
C LYS A 211 -9.93 24.12 14.15
N SER A 212 -9.40 24.84 13.15
CA SER A 212 -8.26 25.72 13.40
C SER A 212 -8.81 27.15 13.55
N PRO A 213 -8.73 27.78 14.74
CA PRO A 213 -9.14 29.16 14.87
C PRO A 213 -7.95 30.06 14.48
N TRP A 214 -8.01 30.64 13.30
CA TRP A 214 -7.25 31.86 13.02
C TRP A 214 -7.93 33.00 13.79
N SER A 215 -7.40 33.33 14.97
CA SER A 215 -7.82 34.48 15.76
C SER A 215 -7.24 35.76 15.15
N SER A 216 -8.13 36.65 14.73
CA SER A 216 -7.88 38.03 14.31
C SER A 216 -7.74 38.99 15.51
N GLY A 217 -6.82 39.96 15.41
CA GLY A 217 -6.71 41.20 16.23
C GLY A 217 -5.87 41.05 17.50
N ALA A 218 -5.04 41.99 17.97
CA ALA A 218 -4.71 43.39 17.70
C ALA A 218 -3.22 43.59 18.12
N MET A 219 -2.48 44.69 17.91
CA MET A 219 -2.67 46.01 18.53
C MET A 219 -1.45 46.87 18.15
N THR A 220 -1.70 48.07 17.63
CA THR A 220 -0.69 49.11 17.39
C THR A 220 -0.45 49.88 18.67
N ASP A 221 0.77 49.86 19.21
CA ASP A 221 1.17 50.76 20.28
C ASP A 221 2.04 51.90 19.72
N HIS A 222 1.45 53.10 19.77
CA HIS A 222 2.13 54.38 19.68
C HIS A 222 2.97 54.60 20.95
N TYR A 223 4.27 54.85 20.77
CA TYR A 223 5.13 55.37 21.84
C TYR A 223 5.51 56.81 21.50
N SER A 224 5.03 57.76 22.32
CA SER A 224 5.38 59.17 22.26
C SER A 224 5.66 59.70 23.67
N GLY A 225 6.83 60.33 23.86
CA GLY A 225 7.26 61.05 25.07
C GLY A 225 8.73 60.77 25.39
N THR A 226 9.70 61.57 24.91
CA THR A 226 10.31 62.74 25.62
C THR A 226 10.91 62.35 26.97
N ASP A 227 12.14 62.65 27.39
CA ASP A 227 13.21 63.55 26.97
C ASP A 227 14.47 63.14 27.78
N GLY A 228 15.67 63.46 27.30
CA GLY A 228 16.87 63.41 28.16
C GLY A 228 18.20 63.12 27.47
N ARG A 229 18.69 64.04 26.63
CA ARG A 229 20.14 64.27 26.39
C ARG A 229 20.83 64.71 27.71
N PRO A 230 22.18 64.84 27.83
CA PRO A 230 23.21 64.97 26.78
C PRO A 230 24.49 64.13 26.96
N GLY A 231 25.26 63.89 25.89
CA GLY A 231 26.60 64.52 25.70
C GLY A 231 27.71 63.54 26.11
N ALA A 232 28.93 63.49 25.58
CA ALA A 232 29.65 64.22 24.54
C ALA A 232 30.93 63.41 24.21
N PHE A 233 31.56 63.80 23.09
CA PHE A 233 32.87 63.41 22.54
C PHE A 233 32.95 62.10 21.75
#